data_AF-A0A7S2BTY3-F1
#
_entry.id   AF-A0A7S2BTY3-F1
#
_cell.length_a   1.000
_cell.length_b   1.000
_cell.length_c   1.000
_cell.angle_alpha   90.00
_cell.angle_beta   90.00
_cell.angle_gamma   90.00
#
_symmetry.space_group_name_H-M   'P 1'
#
loop_
_entity.id
_entity.type
_entity.pdbx_description
1 polymer ?
#
loop_
_entity_poly.entity_id
_entity_poly.type
_entity_poly.pdbx_seq_one_letter_code
_entity_poly.pdbx_strand_id
1 'polypeptide(L)'
;VGGGSNDKLGALEAIFPSLNSTDWAMRIDAVTRLEKLAAEQGPELCARGKLLTLFDHLTPRLTDSNSKVNVVALQALQTIVPSVREGLSSVVATIVPAL
;
A
#
# COMPACT_ATOMS: atom_id res chain seq x y z
N VAL A 1 12.13 -16.28 -27.24
CA VAL A 1 10.97 -15.38 -27.09
C VAL A 1 10.65 -15.28 -25.60
N GLY A 2 11.30 -14.36 -24.89
CA GLY A 2 11.15 -14.19 -23.44
C GLY A 2 10.55 -12.82 -23.18
N GLY A 3 9.23 -12.74 -23.11
CA GLY A 3 8.50 -11.48 -23.02
C GLY A 3 7.13 -11.71 -22.44
N GLY A 4 7.10 -12.18 -21.19
CA GLY A 4 5.89 -12.43 -20.42
C GLY A 4 6.12 -12.07 -18.96
N SER A 5 6.74 -10.92 -18.71
CA SER A 5 6.90 -10.41 -17.35
C SER A 5 5.55 -9.85 -16.90
N ASN A 6 4.80 -10.70 -16.22
CA ASN A 6 3.57 -10.42 -15.50
C ASN A 6 3.77 -9.14 -14.66
N ASP A 7 3.27 -7.99 -15.12
CA ASP A 7 3.40 -6.72 -14.37
C ASP A 7 2.48 -6.76 -13.14
N LYS A 8 2.98 -7.39 -12.08
CA LYS A 8 2.26 -7.55 -10.82
C LYS A 8 1.86 -6.20 -10.22
N LEU A 9 2.63 -5.14 -10.49
CA LEU A 9 2.34 -3.80 -10.02
C LEU A 9 1.14 -3.16 -10.73
N GLY A 10 0.74 -3.68 -11.90
CA GLY A 10 -0.51 -3.30 -12.55
C GLY A 10 -1.76 -3.57 -11.67
N ALA A 11 -1.65 -4.46 -10.68
CA ALA A 11 -2.72 -4.70 -9.71
C ALA A 11 -3.05 -3.47 -8.84
N LEU A 12 -2.14 -2.50 -8.71
CA LEU A 12 -2.37 -1.26 -7.95
C LEU A 12 -3.57 -0.48 -8.47
N GLU A 13 -3.74 -0.40 -9.78
CA GLU A 13 -4.86 0.32 -10.43
C GLU A 13 -6.23 -0.27 -10.06
N ALA A 14 -6.29 -1.57 -9.73
CA ALA A 14 -7.50 -2.23 -9.26
C ALA A 14 -7.68 -2.15 -7.73
N ILE A 15 -6.63 -1.84 -6.96
CA ILE A 15 -6.67 -1.74 -5.50
C ILE A 15 -7.03 -0.32 -5.07
N PHE A 16 -6.46 0.71 -5.71
CA PHE A 16 -6.59 2.10 -5.30
C PHE A 16 -8.04 2.62 -5.21
N PRO A 17 -8.95 2.33 -6.15
CA PRO A 17 -10.34 2.74 -6.00
C PRO A 17 -11.02 2.11 -4.80
N SER A 18 -10.74 0.83 -4.50
CA SER A 18 -11.34 0.11 -3.38
C SER A 18 -10.90 0.65 -2.01
N LEU A 19 -9.69 1.21 -1.92
CA LEU A 19 -9.24 1.90 -0.70
C LEU A 19 -10.15 3.08 -0.36
N ASN A 20 -10.78 3.73 -1.34
CA ASN A 20 -11.67 4.88 -1.15
C ASN A 20 -13.17 4.50 -1.11
N SER A 21 -13.48 3.21 -1.04
CA SER A 21 -14.86 2.73 -0.99
C SER A 21 -15.63 3.26 0.22
N THR A 22 -16.92 3.55 0.03
CA THR A 22 -17.86 3.85 1.14
C THR A 22 -18.10 2.63 2.02
N ASP A 23 -17.92 1.42 1.48
CA ASP A 23 -17.98 0.16 2.21
C ASP A 23 -16.65 -0.11 2.93
N TRP A 24 -16.69 -0.13 4.26
CA TRP A 24 -15.52 -0.41 5.10
C TRP A 24 -14.95 -1.82 4.88
N ALA A 25 -15.77 -2.80 4.50
CA ALA A 25 -15.29 -4.15 4.22
C ALA A 25 -14.46 -4.19 2.93
N MET A 26 -14.87 -3.46 1.89
CA MET A 26 -14.07 -3.28 0.68
C MET A 26 -12.74 -2.57 0.97
N ARG A 27 -12.72 -1.62 1.92
CA ARG A 27 -11.48 -0.97 2.33
C ARG A 27 -10.52 -1.93 3.02
N ILE A 28 -11.02 -2.79 3.92
CA ILE A 28 -10.20 -3.85 4.55
C ILE A 28 -9.61 -4.77 3.50
N ASP A 29 -10.42 -5.29 2.59
CA ASP A 29 -9.95 -6.17 1.51
C ASP A 29 -8.87 -5.49 0.65
N ALA A 30 -9.07 -4.20 0.31
CA ALA A 30 -8.10 -3.43 -0.45
C ALA A 30 -6.78 -3.23 0.30
N VAL A 31 -6.82 -2.94 1.61
CA VAL A 31 -5.61 -2.82 2.44
C VAL A 31 -4.87 -4.16 2.49
N THR A 32 -5.56 -5.27 2.69
CA THR A 32 -4.94 -6.61 2.72
C THR A 32 -4.32 -6.98 1.36
N ARG A 33 -4.98 -6.65 0.24
CA ARG A 33 -4.40 -6.84 -1.10
C ARG A 33 -3.17 -5.95 -1.34
N LEU A 34 -3.21 -4.70 -0.87
CA LEU A 34 -2.08 -3.77 -0.97
C LEU A 34 -0.89 -4.27 -0.15
N GLU A 35 -1.12 -4.70 1.09
CA GLU A 35 -0.12 -5.30 1.97
C GLU A 35 0.58 -6.48 1.29
N LYS A 36 -0.20 -7.44 0.79
CA LYS A 36 0.35 -8.62 0.11
C LYS A 36 1.19 -8.24 -1.10
N LEU A 37 0.68 -7.34 -1.95
CA LEU A 37 1.41 -6.89 -3.13
C LEU A 37 2.73 -6.20 -2.75
N ALA A 38 2.70 -5.31 -1.76
CA ALA A 38 3.88 -4.59 -1.32
C ALA A 38 4.90 -5.48 -0.59
N ALA A 39 4.43 -6.47 0.17
CA ALA A 39 5.28 -7.48 0.78
C ALA A 39 6.01 -8.31 -0.30
N GLU A 40 5.30 -8.70 -1.36
CA GLU A 40 5.86 -9.50 -2.47
C GLU A 40 6.71 -8.69 -3.45
N GLN A 41 6.43 -7.39 -3.63
CA GLN A 41 7.00 -6.56 -4.71
C GLN A 41 7.76 -5.34 -4.19
N GLY A 42 8.15 -5.31 -2.91
CA GLY A 42 8.82 -4.19 -2.27
C GLY A 42 10.01 -3.61 -3.06
N PRO A 43 11.00 -4.42 -3.49
CA PRO A 43 12.11 -3.94 -4.31
C PRO A 43 11.67 -3.33 -5.65
N GLU A 44 10.66 -3.90 -6.30
CA GLU A 44 10.13 -3.40 -7.58
C GLU A 44 9.38 -2.08 -7.40
N LEU A 45 8.64 -1.93 -6.28
CA LEU A 45 8.00 -0.67 -5.90
C LEU A 45 9.02 0.46 -5.72
N CYS A 46 10.16 0.15 -5.08
CA CYS A 46 11.30 1.07 -4.95
C CYS A 46 11.88 1.41 -6.33
N ALA A 47 12.24 0.39 -7.12
CA ALA A 47 12.91 0.54 -8.42
C ALA A 47 12.08 1.33 -9.44
N ARG A 48 10.74 1.20 -9.39
CA ARG A 48 9.82 1.93 -10.28
C ARG A 48 9.31 3.26 -9.71
N GLY A 49 9.77 3.67 -8.52
CA GLY A 49 9.34 4.91 -7.89
C GLY A 49 7.85 4.95 -7.53
N LYS A 50 7.24 3.79 -7.23
CA LYS A 50 5.80 3.66 -6.93
C LYS A 50 5.46 3.82 -5.45
N LEU A 51 6.46 3.96 -4.58
CA LEU A 51 6.25 4.08 -3.14
C LEU A 51 5.41 5.30 -2.76
N LEU A 52 5.68 6.47 -3.33
CA LEU A 52 4.92 7.68 -3.02
C LEU A 52 3.43 7.47 -3.32
N THR A 53 3.11 6.99 -4.53
CA THR A 53 1.73 6.70 -4.92
C THR A 53 1.07 5.65 -4.01
N LEU A 54 1.80 4.60 -3.63
CA LEU A 54 1.29 3.59 -2.71
C LEU A 54 0.92 4.21 -1.35
N PHE A 55 1.82 5.01 -0.78
CA PHE A 55 1.61 5.63 0.53
C PHE A 55 0.58 6.75 0.48
N ASP A 56 0.46 7.51 -0.60
CA ASP A 56 -0.60 8.51 -0.78
C ASP A 56 -2.00 7.87 -0.68
N HIS A 57 -2.16 6.64 -1.16
CA HIS A 57 -3.42 5.90 -1.08
C HIS A 57 -3.62 5.17 0.26
N LEU A 58 -2.54 4.72 0.91
CA LEU A 58 -2.62 4.02 2.20
C LEU A 58 -2.81 4.98 3.38
N THR A 59 -2.17 6.15 3.37
CA THR A 59 -2.16 7.13 4.47
C THR A 59 -3.58 7.50 4.97
N PRO A 60 -4.58 7.74 4.11
CA PRO A 60 -5.95 7.99 4.57
C PRO A 60 -6.62 6.83 5.31
N ARG A 61 -6.05 5.61 5.24
CA ARG A 61 -6.52 4.44 5.99
C ARG A 61 -5.83 4.34 7.35
N LEU A 62 -4.63 4.90 7.51
CA LEU A 62 -3.97 5.05 8.82
C LEU A 62 -4.76 5.99 9.76
N THR A 63 -5.61 6.85 9.21
CA THR A 63 -6.53 7.71 9.98
C THR A 63 -8.00 7.45 9.62
N ASP A 64 -8.36 6.22 9.24
CA ASP A 64 -9.73 5.89 8.83
C ASP A 64 -10.73 6.13 9.99
N SER A 65 -11.91 6.65 9.66
CA SER A 65 -12.98 6.86 10.64
C SER A 65 -13.57 5.56 11.19
N ASN A 66 -13.40 4.45 10.48
CA ASN A 66 -13.70 3.12 10.96
C ASN A 66 -12.47 2.50 11.63
N SER A 67 -12.55 2.24 12.93
CA SER A 67 -11.43 1.71 13.72
C SER A 67 -10.91 0.35 13.24
N LYS A 68 -11.75 -0.50 12.63
CA LYS A 68 -11.29 -1.78 12.07
C LYS A 68 -10.41 -1.56 10.86
N VAL A 69 -10.80 -0.63 9.98
CA VAL A 69 -9.98 -0.28 8.79
C VAL A 69 -8.66 0.35 9.24
N ASN A 70 -8.70 1.25 10.23
CA ASN A 70 -7.50 1.85 10.81
C ASN A 70 -6.52 0.80 11.37
N VAL A 71 -7.01 -0.14 12.19
CA VAL A 71 -6.15 -1.20 12.75
C VAL A 71 -5.55 -2.08 11.65
N VAL A 72 -6.34 -2.47 10.65
CA VAL A 72 -5.83 -3.27 9.51
C VAL A 72 -4.78 -2.48 8.72
N ALA A 73 -4.95 -1.17 8.53
CA ALA A 73 -3.96 -0.33 7.86
C ALA A 73 -2.65 -0.19 8.66
N LEU A 74 -2.73 -0.06 9.98
CA LEU A 74 -1.56 -0.02 10.86
C LEU A 74 -0.80 -1.36 10.86
N GLN A 75 -1.52 -2.49 10.83
CA GLN A 75 -0.91 -3.82 10.70
C GLN A 75 -0.24 -3.99 9.33
N ALA A 76 -0.91 -3.60 8.25
CA ALA A 76 -0.34 -3.60 6.92
C ALA A 76 0.92 -2.75 6.84
N LEU A 77 0.95 -1.57 7.47
CA LEU A 77 2.14 -0.72 7.52
C LEU A 77 3.34 -1.43 8.14
N GLN A 78 3.14 -2.19 9.24
CA GLN A 78 4.21 -2.96 9.89
C GLN A 78 4.78 -4.03 8.95
N THR A 79 3.96 -4.63 8.09
CA THR A 79 4.40 -5.60 7.07
C THR A 79 5.10 -4.92 5.88
N ILE A 80 4.59 -3.77 5.43
CA ILE A 80 5.09 -3.08 4.22
C ILE A 80 6.45 -2.45 4.46
N VAL A 81 6.65 -1.77 5.60
CA VAL A 81 7.85 -0.97 5.88
C VAL A 81 9.16 -1.75 5.71
N PRO A 82 9.30 -2.99 6.24
CA PRO A 82 10.50 -3.79 6.03
C PRO A 82 10.78 -4.12 4.56
N SER A 83 9.73 -4.38 3.76
CA SER A 83 9.86 -4.74 2.34
C SER A 83 10.27 -3.57 1.45
N VAL A 84 10.02 -2.33 1.88
CA VAL A 84 10.32 -1.10 1.12
C VAL A 84 11.42 -0.24 1.75
N ARG A 85 12.19 -0.82 2.69
CA ARG A 85 13.19 -0.11 3.52
C ARG A 85 14.16 0.78 2.73
N GLU A 86 14.55 0.38 1.52
CA GLU A 86 15.53 1.09 0.70
C GLU A 86 14.99 2.39 0.11
N GLY A 87 13.67 2.48 -0.10
CA GLY A 87 12.99 3.67 -0.60
C GLY A 87 12.24 4.44 0.49
N LEU A 88 12.30 4.01 1.75
CA LEU A 88 11.47 4.56 2.83
C LEU A 88 11.71 6.05 3.05
N SER A 89 12.95 6.52 2.90
CA SER A 89 13.31 7.95 3.06
C SER A 89 12.47 8.88 2.18
N SER A 90 11.99 8.40 1.02
CA SER A 90 11.15 9.17 0.10
C SER A 90 9.71 9.40 0.59
N VAL A 91 9.26 8.65 1.60
CA VAL A 91 7.86 8.63 2.07
C VAL A 91 7.69 8.87 3.57
N VAL A 92 8.77 8.98 4.34
CA VAL A 92 8.72 9.24 5.80
C VAL A 92 7.89 10.48 6.13
N ALA A 93 8.05 11.57 5.38
CA ALA A 93 7.34 12.83 5.61
C ALA A 93 5.82 12.69 5.43
N THR A 94 5.36 11.73 4.62
CA THR A 94 3.94 11.45 4.40
C THR A 94 3.36 10.56 5.50
N ILE A 95 4.13 9.57 5.96
CA ILE A 95 3.64 8.55 6.91
C ILE A 95 3.64 9.05 8.35
N VAL A 96 4.71 9.73 8.79
CA VAL A 96 4.89 10.11 10.20
C VAL A 96 3.74 10.94 10.77
N PRO A 97 3.17 11.94 10.07
CA PRO A 97 2.04 12.71 10.59
C PRO A 97 0.73 11.91 10.74
N ALA A 98 0.64 10.73 10.13
CA ALA A 98 -0.55 9.89 10.15
C ALA A 98 -0.50 8.76 11.21
N LEU A 99 0.58 8.69 11.97
CA LEU A 99 0.78 7.81 13.13
C LEU A 99 0.56 8.56 14.44
#